data_AF-A0A935BE71-F1
#
_entry.id   AF-A0A935BE71-F1
#
_cell.length_a   1.000
_cell.length_b   1.000
_cell.length_c   1.000
_cell.angle_alpha   90.00
_cell.angle_beta   90.00
_cell.angle_gamma   90.00
#
_symmetry.space_group_name_H-M   'P 1'
#
loop_
_entity.id
_entity.type
_entity.pdbx_description
1 polymer ?
#
loop_
_entity_poly.entity_id
_entity_poly.type
_entity_poly.pdbx_seq_one_letter_code
_entity_poly.pdbx_strand_id
1 'polypeptide(L)'
;MKLFGWKSAGRAVARPLLSHGFSTWGSADWPRSYEAQLRELYLGNAVAQRAVRLVAEGVASAPLSTSEPKALALVSATSGGQSLLETVAMQLLLHGNAYVELLAGPDGAPAELFALRPERVSVEPDPRGWPMAFVYRAGAATTRLARDRVIHIRTHHPLDDHYGLGCLDAAAGAMAAHNAATRWNKALLDNAARPSGALVAEGSETLTTDQFTRLRQEMEESFSGSGNAGRPMLLEGGLRWQAMSLSPTDMDFAGLKAAAAREIALAFGVPPVLLGLPGDATYANYREANKALWRQAILPLAGKILDALAEGLSPWFAGLKLSVDLDQVPALSEDRERLWAQVNGADFLSLNEKRVMLGFVPQPGPRASERVEVKFNPWHDPTNGRFTFRQGGSLSAGGGSFGGGGATGRFKVPPRPKPVVSVPQPSPSTAHKTPSLGQIVSRSRSATDRMHRITENGYDFDLDSENRTRRAGGTVRLDPGQRRSRSAQRRAGVPDRLPSDEGGHYVAREFGGPDKDFNHFAQDANFNRSGYRKLENKWQRLTKAGKKVTFAIIPQYPRGSRRPSAINVMYFDGKEIHVKNFPNGQGR
;
A
#
# COMPACT_ATOMS: atom_id res chain seq x y z
N MET A 1 -85.31 -17.58 -1.73
CA MET A 1 -85.08 -16.46 -0.78
C MET A 1 -83.59 -16.35 -0.52
N LYS A 2 -83.03 -15.12 -0.63
CA LYS A 2 -81.92 -14.47 0.13
C LYS A 2 -80.76 -15.37 0.68
N LEU A 3 -79.45 -15.06 0.66
CA LEU A 3 -78.58 -13.90 0.40
C LEU A 3 -77.10 -14.43 0.46
N PHE A 4 -76.12 -13.80 -0.22
CA PHE A 4 -74.62 -13.75 -0.04
C PHE A 4 -73.92 -14.70 0.98
N GLY A 5 -72.74 -15.32 0.80
CA GLY A 5 -71.56 -15.13 -0.07
C GLY A 5 -70.27 -15.01 0.79
N TRP A 6 -69.26 -15.89 0.65
CA TRP A 6 -67.83 -15.52 0.71
C TRP A 6 -66.87 -16.62 0.22
N LYS A 7 -65.62 -16.21 -0.07
CA LYS A 7 -64.69 -16.74 -1.07
C LYS A 7 -63.81 -17.89 -0.55
N SER A 8 -63.51 -18.85 -1.43
CA SER A 8 -62.42 -19.82 -1.25
C SER A 8 -61.06 -19.16 -1.48
N ALA A 9 -60.22 -19.08 -0.45
CA ALA A 9 -58.79 -18.86 -0.62
C ALA A 9 -58.10 -20.22 -0.74
N GLY A 10 -57.69 -20.57 -1.96
CA GLY A 10 -56.83 -21.72 -2.22
C GLY A 10 -55.54 -21.57 -1.42
N ARG A 11 -55.33 -22.49 -0.49
CA ARG A 11 -54.12 -22.60 0.34
C ARG A 11 -52.96 -22.95 -0.60
N ALA A 12 -52.20 -21.94 -1.02
CA ALA A 12 -50.94 -22.15 -1.71
C ALA A 12 -50.02 -22.93 -0.76
N VAL A 13 -49.60 -24.11 -1.21
CA VAL A 13 -48.63 -24.94 -0.51
C VAL A 13 -47.34 -24.15 -0.44
N ALA A 14 -47.08 -23.53 0.72
CA ALA A 14 -45.81 -22.91 1.05
C ALA A 14 -44.74 -24.01 0.99
N ARG A 15 -43.97 -24.02 -0.10
CA ARG A 15 -42.71 -24.78 -0.15
C ARG A 15 -41.79 -24.23 0.94
N PRO A 16 -41.04 -25.09 1.64
CA PRO A 16 -40.19 -24.62 2.73
C PRO A 16 -39.12 -23.70 2.15
N LEU A 17 -38.93 -22.54 2.80
CA LEU A 17 -37.74 -21.72 2.65
C LEU A 17 -36.55 -22.65 2.85
N LEU A 18 -35.74 -22.84 1.81
CA LEU A 18 -34.42 -23.46 1.95
C LEU A 18 -33.58 -22.51 2.81
N SER A 19 -33.70 -22.70 4.12
CA SER A 19 -32.84 -22.12 5.13
C SER A 19 -31.40 -22.47 4.79
N HIS A 20 -30.52 -21.47 4.79
CA HIS A 20 -29.07 -21.65 4.74
C HIS A 20 -28.67 -22.66 5.82
N GLY A 21 -28.17 -23.81 5.40
CA GLY A 21 -27.81 -24.91 6.28
C GLY A 21 -26.61 -25.67 5.74
N PHE A 22 -25.40 -25.22 6.09
CA PHE A 22 -24.20 -26.05 6.11
C PHE A 22 -23.28 -25.61 7.27
N SER A 23 -23.47 -26.19 8.45
CA SER A 23 -22.49 -27.06 9.11
C SER A 23 -22.96 -27.39 10.54
N THR A 24 -22.96 -28.68 10.86
CA THR A 24 -23.40 -29.29 12.11
C THR A 24 -22.21 -29.48 13.05
N TRP A 25 -21.69 -28.42 13.68
CA TRP A 25 -20.78 -28.55 14.82
C TRP A 25 -21.29 -27.62 15.92
N GLY A 26 -21.83 -28.20 16.99
CA GLY A 26 -22.49 -27.46 18.07
C GLY A 26 -21.51 -26.62 18.89
N SER A 27 -21.74 -25.31 18.89
CA SER A 27 -21.45 -24.38 19.99
C SER A 27 -22.13 -23.03 19.70
N ALA A 28 -22.91 -22.53 20.67
CA ALA A 28 -23.59 -21.23 20.78
C ALA A 28 -23.66 -20.27 19.56
N ASP A 29 -24.90 -20.02 19.11
CA ASP A 29 -25.44 -18.84 18.40
C ASP A 29 -24.52 -18.08 17.43
N TRP A 30 -24.51 -18.54 16.17
CA TRP A 30 -23.98 -17.77 15.04
C TRP A 30 -25.09 -16.95 14.34
N PRO A 31 -24.86 -15.67 13.99
CA PRO A 31 -25.84 -14.88 13.23
C PRO A 31 -26.11 -15.50 11.85
N ARG A 32 -27.35 -15.91 11.60
CA ARG A 32 -27.73 -16.68 10.39
C ARG A 32 -28.09 -15.83 9.17
N SER A 33 -28.44 -14.55 9.35
CA SER A 33 -28.78 -13.66 8.23
C SER A 33 -27.63 -12.71 7.92
N TYR A 34 -27.49 -12.33 6.64
CA TYR A 34 -26.47 -11.38 6.19
C TYR A 34 -26.51 -10.06 6.97
N GLU A 35 -27.71 -9.52 7.25
CA GLU A 35 -27.85 -8.30 8.04
C GLU A 35 -27.33 -8.48 9.49
N ALA A 36 -27.63 -9.61 10.12
CA ALA A 36 -27.13 -9.91 11.46
C ALA A 36 -25.60 -10.03 11.46
N GLN A 37 -25.03 -10.73 10.47
CA GLN A 37 -23.58 -10.84 10.28
C GLN A 37 -22.93 -9.46 10.11
N LEU A 38 -23.48 -8.58 9.28
CA LEU A 38 -22.95 -7.22 9.13
C LEU A 38 -22.97 -6.44 10.45
N ARG A 39 -24.07 -6.49 11.20
CA ARG A 39 -24.19 -5.76 12.47
C ARG A 39 -23.21 -6.27 13.52
N GLU A 40 -23.08 -7.59 13.64
CA GLU A 40 -22.28 -8.20 14.69
C GLU A 40 -20.78 -8.26 14.34
N LEU A 41 -20.45 -8.56 13.10
CA LEU A 41 -19.08 -8.87 12.68
C LEU A 41 -18.40 -7.65 12.07
N TYR A 42 -19.08 -6.91 11.18
CA TYR A 42 -18.48 -5.82 10.40
C TYR A 42 -18.62 -4.44 11.07
N LEU A 43 -19.82 -4.05 11.50
CA LEU A 43 -20.07 -2.69 12.03
C LEU A 43 -19.30 -2.39 13.33
N GLY A 44 -18.98 -3.41 14.13
CA GLY A 44 -18.18 -3.28 15.35
C GLY A 44 -16.68 -3.49 15.18
N ASN A 45 -16.20 -3.84 13.97
CA ASN A 45 -14.82 -4.26 13.76
C ASN A 45 -14.04 -3.28 12.88
N ALA A 46 -13.13 -2.53 13.50
CA ALA A 46 -12.31 -1.53 12.82
C ALA A 46 -11.37 -2.13 11.76
N VAL A 47 -10.84 -3.34 11.98
CA VAL A 47 -9.94 -4.01 11.02
C VAL A 47 -10.71 -4.40 9.77
N ALA A 48 -11.89 -5.02 9.93
CA ALA A 48 -12.75 -5.40 8.82
C ALA A 48 -13.22 -4.18 8.02
N GLN A 49 -13.68 -3.12 8.70
CA GLN A 49 -14.09 -1.88 8.03
C GLN A 49 -12.95 -1.24 7.27
N ARG A 50 -11.76 -1.14 7.88
CA ARG A 50 -10.62 -0.56 7.21
C ARG A 50 -10.19 -1.38 6.00
N ALA A 51 -10.18 -2.71 6.10
CA ALA A 51 -9.82 -3.59 5.00
C ALA A 51 -10.77 -3.42 3.80
N VAL A 52 -12.09 -3.48 4.04
CA VAL A 52 -13.09 -3.33 2.97
C VAL A 52 -13.04 -1.94 2.36
N ARG A 53 -12.98 -0.88 3.18
CA ARG A 53 -12.89 0.50 2.69
C ARG A 53 -11.63 0.76 1.89
N LEU A 54 -10.47 0.23 2.31
CA LEU A 54 -9.22 0.42 1.58
C LEU A 54 -9.32 -0.11 0.14
N VAL A 55 -9.97 -1.25 -0.06
CA VAL A 55 -10.19 -1.82 -1.40
C VAL A 55 -11.27 -1.05 -2.15
N ALA A 56 -12.43 -0.81 -1.54
CA ALA A 56 -13.57 -0.17 -2.19
C ALA A 56 -13.31 1.30 -2.56
N GLU A 57 -12.73 2.09 -1.66
CA GLU A 57 -12.29 3.47 -1.93
C GLU A 57 -11.17 3.46 -2.98
N GLY A 58 -10.30 2.45 -2.98
CA GLY A 58 -9.28 2.23 -4.01
C GLY A 58 -9.88 2.02 -5.41
N VAL A 59 -10.96 1.24 -5.50
CA VAL A 59 -11.72 1.06 -6.76
C VAL A 59 -12.40 2.36 -7.19
N ALA A 60 -13.05 3.06 -6.26
CA ALA A 60 -13.79 4.29 -6.54
C ALA A 60 -12.88 5.46 -6.94
N SER A 61 -11.66 5.51 -6.40
CA SER A 61 -10.66 6.54 -6.71
C SER A 61 -9.78 6.18 -7.91
N ALA A 62 -9.95 4.99 -8.49
CA ALA A 62 -9.18 4.58 -9.65
C ALA A 62 -9.49 5.48 -10.84
N PRO A 63 -8.46 6.06 -11.51
CA PRO A 63 -8.69 6.88 -12.69
C PRO A 63 -9.25 6.01 -13.81
N LEU A 64 -10.32 6.45 -14.47
CA LEU A 64 -11.01 5.68 -15.48
C LEU A 64 -10.68 6.21 -16.89
N SER A 65 -10.53 5.27 -17.82
CA SER A 65 -10.48 5.51 -19.26
C SER A 65 -11.75 4.96 -19.90
N THR A 66 -12.29 5.71 -20.86
CA THR A 66 -13.55 5.38 -21.54
C THR A 66 -13.45 5.67 -23.03
N SER A 67 -14.18 4.90 -23.84
CA SER A 67 -14.46 5.25 -25.24
C SER A 67 -15.60 6.26 -25.40
N GLU A 68 -16.45 6.40 -24.38
CA GLU A 68 -17.66 7.24 -24.41
C GLU A 68 -17.78 8.09 -23.14
N PRO A 69 -17.67 9.43 -23.23
CA PRO A 69 -17.73 10.33 -22.08
C PRO A 69 -19.07 10.30 -21.33
N LYS A 70 -20.20 10.08 -22.02
CA LYS A 70 -21.52 10.03 -21.36
C LYS A 70 -21.66 8.83 -20.42
N ALA A 71 -21.14 7.67 -20.82
CA ALA A 71 -21.12 6.48 -19.98
C ALA A 71 -20.25 6.69 -18.73
N LEU A 72 -19.10 7.36 -18.87
CA LEU A 72 -18.24 7.69 -17.74
C LEU A 72 -18.93 8.65 -16.75
N ALA A 73 -19.71 9.61 -17.23
CA ALA A 73 -20.50 10.49 -16.36
C ALA A 73 -21.53 9.70 -15.53
N LEU A 74 -22.21 8.72 -16.13
CA LEU A 74 -23.16 7.85 -15.41
C LEU A 74 -22.46 7.00 -14.33
N VAL A 75 -21.34 6.38 -14.66
CA VAL A 75 -20.59 5.50 -13.74
C VAL A 75 -19.93 6.30 -12.61
N SER A 76 -19.52 7.54 -12.88
CA SER A 76 -18.90 8.43 -11.89
C SER A 76 -19.92 9.19 -11.04
N ALA A 77 -21.20 9.14 -11.40
CA ALA A 77 -22.26 9.78 -10.63
C ALA A 77 -22.47 9.06 -9.30
N THR A 78 -23.00 9.80 -8.32
CA THR A 78 -23.35 9.20 -7.03
C THR A 78 -24.66 8.42 -7.13
N SER A 79 -24.70 7.24 -6.53
CA SER A 79 -25.92 6.47 -6.29
C SER A 79 -26.50 6.87 -4.94
N GLY A 80 -27.56 7.69 -4.92
CA GLY A 80 -28.19 8.11 -3.65
C GLY A 80 -27.25 8.89 -2.72
N GLY A 81 -26.33 9.68 -3.28
CA GLY A 81 -25.33 10.47 -2.54
C GLY A 81 -24.04 9.74 -2.18
N GLN A 82 -23.92 8.45 -2.50
CA GLN A 82 -22.70 7.66 -2.30
C GLN A 82 -22.01 7.37 -3.63
N SER A 83 -20.70 7.12 -3.64
CA SER A 83 -20.01 6.68 -4.85
C SER A 83 -20.60 5.34 -5.32
N LEU A 84 -21.03 5.27 -6.59
CA LEU A 84 -21.58 4.05 -7.18
C LEU A 84 -20.55 2.91 -7.12
N LEU A 85 -19.33 3.18 -7.60
CA LEU A 85 -18.25 2.19 -7.66
C LEU A 85 -17.82 1.71 -6.27
N GLU A 86 -17.75 2.62 -5.29
CA GLU A 86 -17.45 2.25 -3.91
C GLU A 86 -18.53 1.31 -3.36
N THR A 87 -19.81 1.68 -3.53
CA THR A 87 -20.95 0.91 -3.04
C THR A 87 -20.97 -0.48 -3.66
N VAL A 88 -20.82 -0.57 -4.98
CA VAL A 88 -20.78 -1.85 -5.72
C VAL A 88 -19.60 -2.70 -5.27
N ALA A 89 -18.40 -2.11 -5.12
CA ALA A 89 -17.22 -2.82 -4.65
C ALA A 89 -17.43 -3.37 -3.22
N MET A 90 -17.98 -2.58 -2.31
CA MET A 90 -18.31 -3.02 -0.95
C MET A 90 -19.32 -4.18 -0.95
N GLN A 91 -20.38 -4.08 -1.75
CA GLN A 91 -21.40 -5.13 -1.86
C GLN A 91 -20.82 -6.43 -2.41
N LEU A 92 -19.95 -6.37 -3.42
CA LEU A 92 -19.26 -7.55 -3.94
C LEU A 92 -18.29 -8.16 -2.92
N LEU A 93 -17.54 -7.34 -2.18
CA LEU A 93 -16.61 -7.84 -1.17
C LEU A 93 -17.34 -8.49 0.02
N LEU A 94 -18.47 -7.92 0.45
CA LEU A 94 -19.20 -8.41 1.63
C LEU A 94 -20.20 -9.52 1.27
N HIS A 95 -21.06 -9.30 0.28
CA HIS A 95 -22.15 -10.20 -0.08
C HIS A 95 -21.82 -11.09 -1.29
N GLY A 96 -20.80 -10.75 -2.09
CA GLY A 96 -20.52 -11.43 -3.37
C GLY A 96 -21.46 -11.03 -4.51
N ASN A 97 -22.45 -10.20 -4.23
CA ASN A 97 -23.48 -9.77 -5.19
C ASN A 97 -23.64 -8.26 -5.11
N ALA A 98 -23.69 -7.62 -6.27
CA ALA A 98 -24.07 -6.22 -6.39
C ALA A 98 -25.09 -6.09 -7.52
N TYR A 99 -26.07 -5.21 -7.33
CA TYR A 99 -27.14 -4.98 -8.27
C TYR A 99 -27.22 -3.49 -8.58
N VAL A 100 -27.13 -3.14 -9.86
CA VAL A 100 -27.26 -1.75 -10.31
C VAL A 100 -28.52 -1.63 -11.14
N GLU A 101 -29.52 -0.93 -10.63
CA GLU A 101 -30.74 -0.61 -11.36
C GLU A 101 -30.47 0.53 -12.34
N LEU A 102 -30.92 0.36 -13.58
CA LEU A 102 -30.94 1.40 -14.60
C LEU A 102 -32.26 2.19 -14.50
N LEU A 103 -32.13 3.45 -14.13
CA LEU A 103 -33.24 4.40 -14.12
C LEU A 103 -33.26 5.15 -15.46
N ALA A 104 -34.29 4.89 -16.24
CA ALA A 104 -34.46 5.50 -17.56
C ALA A 104 -34.96 6.95 -17.44
N GLY A 105 -34.39 7.82 -18.26
CA GLY A 105 -34.87 9.18 -18.47
C GLY A 105 -36.10 9.23 -19.39
N PRO A 106 -36.61 10.44 -19.69
CA PRO A 106 -37.77 10.63 -20.58
C PRO A 106 -37.60 10.09 -21.99
N ASP A 107 -36.36 9.97 -22.45
CA ASP A 107 -35.95 9.45 -23.76
C ASP A 107 -35.74 7.93 -23.78
N GLY A 108 -35.92 7.25 -22.64
CA GLY A 108 -35.68 5.82 -22.50
C GLY A 108 -34.20 5.43 -22.39
N ALA A 109 -33.28 6.41 -22.38
CA ALA A 109 -31.87 6.18 -22.12
C ALA A 109 -31.59 6.13 -20.60
N PRO A 110 -30.55 5.43 -20.13
CA PRO A 110 -30.17 5.42 -18.73
C PRO A 110 -29.76 6.83 -18.29
N ALA A 111 -30.51 7.40 -17.35
CA ALA A 111 -30.25 8.72 -16.79
C ALA A 111 -29.51 8.61 -15.45
N GLU A 112 -29.79 7.57 -14.67
CA GLU A 112 -29.15 7.34 -13.37
C GLU A 112 -28.91 5.85 -13.14
N LEU A 113 -27.82 5.54 -12.44
CA LEU A 113 -27.46 4.20 -12.01
C LEU A 113 -27.58 4.14 -10.49
N PHE A 114 -28.38 3.21 -9.99
CA PHE A 114 -28.64 3.09 -8.56
C PHE A 114 -28.24 1.71 -8.03
N ALA A 115 -27.30 1.67 -7.09
CA ALA A 115 -26.88 0.44 -6.43
C ALA A 115 -27.91 -0.02 -5.41
N LEU A 116 -28.62 -1.11 -5.71
CA LEU A 116 -29.56 -1.73 -4.80
C LEU A 116 -28.82 -2.55 -3.74
N ARG A 117 -29.32 -2.52 -2.51
CA ARG A 117 -28.79 -3.34 -1.42
C ARG A 117 -29.05 -4.83 -1.71
N PRO A 118 -28.03 -5.69 -1.74
CA PRO A 118 -28.15 -7.06 -2.27
C PRO A 118 -29.05 -7.96 -1.43
N GLU A 119 -29.11 -7.77 -0.12
CA GLU A 119 -29.95 -8.59 0.76
C GLU A 119 -31.45 -8.33 0.59
N ARG A 120 -31.81 -7.26 -0.13
CA ARG A 120 -33.19 -6.92 -0.48
C ARG A 120 -33.60 -7.41 -1.85
N VAL A 121 -32.67 -7.98 -2.62
CA VAL A 121 -32.90 -8.48 -3.97
C VAL A 121 -32.94 -10.00 -3.95
N SER A 122 -33.96 -10.59 -4.58
CA SER A 122 -34.00 -12.02 -4.87
C SER A 122 -34.17 -12.27 -6.36
N VAL A 123 -33.44 -13.25 -6.88
CA VAL A 123 -33.56 -13.70 -8.27
C VAL A 123 -34.86 -14.49 -8.45
N GLU A 124 -35.63 -14.16 -9.49
CA GLU A 124 -36.77 -14.93 -9.97
C GLU A 124 -36.35 -15.69 -11.23
N PRO A 125 -36.04 -17.00 -11.12
CA PRO A 125 -35.66 -17.80 -12.26
C PRO A 125 -36.87 -18.23 -13.09
N ASP A 126 -36.64 -18.49 -14.37
CA ASP A 126 -37.59 -19.16 -15.25
C ASP A 126 -37.69 -20.68 -14.92
N PRO A 127 -38.62 -21.43 -15.55
CA PRO A 127 -38.73 -22.88 -15.34
C PRO A 127 -37.48 -23.70 -15.69
N ARG A 128 -36.52 -23.13 -16.43
CA ARG A 128 -35.23 -23.75 -16.79
C ARG A 128 -34.11 -23.36 -15.82
N GLY A 129 -34.38 -22.50 -14.85
CA GLY A 129 -33.41 -22.03 -13.87
C GLY A 129 -32.65 -20.77 -14.29
N TRP A 130 -33.00 -20.10 -15.39
CA TRP A 130 -32.33 -18.87 -15.82
C TRP A 130 -32.97 -17.62 -15.19
N PRO A 131 -32.19 -16.63 -14.72
CA PRO A 131 -32.74 -15.39 -14.17
C PRO A 131 -33.65 -14.66 -15.18
N MET A 132 -34.92 -14.49 -14.84
CA MET A 132 -35.92 -13.79 -15.66
C MET A 132 -36.23 -12.40 -15.13
N ALA A 133 -36.26 -12.24 -13.80
CA ALA A 133 -36.53 -10.98 -13.14
C ALA A 133 -35.83 -10.93 -11.77
N PHE A 134 -35.81 -9.74 -11.17
CA PHE A 134 -35.37 -9.53 -9.81
C PHE A 134 -36.51 -8.98 -8.98
N VAL A 135 -36.64 -9.43 -7.75
CA VAL A 135 -37.64 -8.92 -6.81
C VAL A 135 -36.91 -8.12 -5.73
N TYR A 136 -37.14 -6.81 -5.71
CA TYR A 136 -36.58 -5.90 -4.72
C TYR A 136 -37.61 -5.59 -3.61
N ARG A 137 -37.23 -5.83 -2.36
CA ARG A 137 -38.08 -5.63 -1.17
C ARG A 137 -37.54 -4.49 -0.30
N ALA A 138 -38.24 -3.37 -0.28
CA ALA A 138 -37.89 -2.20 0.52
C ALA A 138 -39.03 -1.91 1.52
N GLY A 139 -38.86 -2.38 2.76
CA GLY A 139 -39.92 -2.30 3.77
C GLY A 139 -41.14 -3.11 3.36
N ALA A 140 -42.32 -2.48 3.30
CA ALA A 140 -43.55 -3.14 2.84
C ALA A 140 -43.68 -3.18 1.30
N ALA A 141 -42.89 -2.37 0.58
CA ALA A 141 -42.96 -2.32 -0.88
C ALA A 141 -42.17 -3.47 -1.49
N THR A 142 -42.78 -4.15 -2.46
CA THR A 142 -42.13 -5.18 -3.29
C THR A 142 -42.25 -4.78 -4.75
N THR A 143 -41.11 -4.61 -5.41
CA THR A 143 -41.03 -4.22 -6.82
C THR A 143 -40.40 -5.35 -7.61
N ARG A 144 -41.06 -5.76 -8.69
CA ARG A 144 -40.49 -6.70 -9.66
C ARG A 144 -39.79 -5.91 -10.76
N LEU A 145 -38.49 -6.11 -10.88
CA LEU A 145 -37.61 -5.48 -11.85
C LEU A 145 -37.31 -6.48 -12.97
N ALA A 146 -37.47 -6.06 -14.21
CA ALA A 146 -37.11 -6.88 -15.36
C ALA A 146 -35.58 -7.05 -15.45
N ARG A 147 -35.13 -8.19 -16.01
CA ARG A 147 -33.70 -8.55 -16.08
C ARG A 147 -32.84 -7.55 -16.86
N ASP A 148 -33.41 -6.88 -17.85
CA ASP A 148 -32.74 -5.84 -18.67
C ASP A 148 -32.58 -4.50 -17.94
N ARG A 149 -33.31 -4.29 -16.83
CA ARG A 149 -33.23 -3.07 -16.01
C ARG A 149 -32.25 -3.18 -14.84
N VAL A 150 -31.61 -4.32 -14.65
CA VAL A 150 -30.70 -4.56 -13.52
C VAL A 150 -29.42 -5.23 -14.00
N ILE A 151 -28.28 -4.59 -13.71
CA ILE A 151 -26.96 -5.18 -13.89
C ILE A 151 -26.64 -5.97 -12.62
N HIS A 152 -26.66 -7.29 -12.72
CA HIS A 152 -26.26 -8.17 -11.63
C HIS A 152 -24.79 -8.56 -11.77
N ILE A 153 -23.96 -8.01 -10.90
CA ILE A 153 -22.53 -8.30 -10.82
C ILE A 153 -22.33 -9.32 -9.71
N ARG A 154 -21.63 -10.41 -10.01
CA ARG A 154 -21.39 -11.51 -9.07
C ARG A 154 -19.93 -11.93 -8.99
N THR A 155 -19.50 -12.25 -7.78
CA THR A 155 -18.27 -13.03 -7.57
C THR A 155 -18.53 -14.50 -7.90
N HIS A 156 -17.46 -15.28 -8.01
CA HIS A 156 -17.59 -16.71 -8.31
C HIS A 156 -18.12 -17.45 -7.07
N HIS A 157 -19.13 -18.30 -7.26
CA HIS A 157 -19.63 -19.22 -6.25
C HIS A 157 -19.60 -20.65 -6.85
N PRO A 158 -18.89 -21.61 -6.24
CA PRO A 158 -18.75 -22.95 -6.81
C PRO A 158 -19.99 -23.85 -6.64
N LEU A 159 -20.90 -23.47 -5.73
CA LEU A 159 -22.08 -24.27 -5.37
C LEU A 159 -23.43 -23.58 -5.67
N ASP A 160 -23.42 -22.39 -6.26
CA ASP A 160 -24.64 -21.60 -6.49
C ASP A 160 -24.55 -20.96 -7.88
N ASP A 161 -25.58 -21.21 -8.69
CA ASP A 161 -25.65 -20.75 -10.07
C ASP A 161 -26.14 -19.31 -10.18
N HIS A 162 -26.88 -18.82 -9.18
CA HIS A 162 -27.55 -17.53 -9.19
C HIS A 162 -26.77 -16.47 -8.41
N TYR A 163 -26.21 -16.82 -7.25
CA TYR A 163 -25.56 -15.86 -6.37
C TYR A 163 -24.03 -15.98 -6.37
N GLY A 164 -23.34 -14.87 -6.11
CA GLY A 164 -21.90 -14.85 -5.83
C GLY A 164 -21.57 -15.08 -4.36
N LEU A 165 -20.32 -15.48 -4.07
CA LEU A 165 -19.80 -15.66 -2.71
C LEU A 165 -18.95 -14.46 -2.27
N GLY A 166 -19.33 -13.81 -1.19
CA GLY A 166 -18.56 -12.72 -0.59
C GLY A 166 -17.45 -13.21 0.34
N CYS A 167 -16.57 -12.30 0.76
CA CYS A 167 -15.52 -12.58 1.73
C CYS A 167 -16.02 -12.52 3.18
N LEU A 168 -17.22 -11.99 3.44
CA LEU A 168 -17.75 -11.82 4.80
C LEU A 168 -17.85 -13.18 5.51
N ASP A 169 -18.49 -14.17 4.89
CA ASP A 169 -18.67 -15.50 5.49
C ASP A 169 -17.33 -16.19 5.76
N ALA A 170 -16.36 -16.06 4.83
CA ALA A 170 -15.02 -16.62 5.00
C ALA A 170 -14.24 -15.95 6.14
N ALA A 171 -14.42 -14.64 6.34
CA ALA A 171 -13.79 -13.88 7.41
C ALA A 171 -14.54 -13.97 8.75
N ALA A 172 -15.75 -14.54 8.75
CA ALA A 172 -16.70 -14.39 9.84
C ALA A 172 -16.16 -14.96 11.16
N GLY A 173 -15.49 -16.13 11.11
CA GLY A 173 -14.79 -16.74 12.25
C GLY A 173 -13.74 -15.82 12.88
N ALA A 174 -12.85 -15.28 12.06
CA ALA A 174 -11.79 -14.37 12.51
C ALA A 174 -12.37 -13.05 13.06
N MET A 175 -13.41 -12.50 12.42
CA MET A 175 -14.10 -11.31 12.93
C MET A 175 -14.76 -11.55 14.29
N ALA A 176 -15.44 -12.69 14.46
CA ALA A 176 -16.08 -13.06 15.72
C ALA A 176 -15.03 -13.21 16.84
N ALA A 177 -13.93 -13.92 16.58
CA ALA A 177 -12.83 -14.06 17.53
C ALA A 177 -12.22 -12.71 17.90
N HIS A 178 -11.96 -11.84 16.92
CA HIS A 178 -11.43 -10.50 17.16
C HIS A 178 -12.39 -9.61 17.98
N ASN A 179 -13.69 -9.67 17.68
CA ASN A 179 -14.72 -8.90 18.40
C ASN A 179 -14.90 -9.44 19.82
N ALA A 180 -14.90 -10.77 20.01
CA ALA A 180 -14.96 -11.42 21.31
C ALA A 180 -13.75 -11.03 22.17
N ALA A 181 -12.52 -11.11 21.64
CA ALA A 181 -11.31 -10.67 22.34
C ALA A 181 -11.37 -9.17 22.71
N THR A 182 -11.95 -8.34 21.86
CA THR A 182 -12.13 -6.90 22.14
C THR A 182 -13.15 -6.66 23.25
N ARG A 183 -14.30 -7.35 23.22
CA ARG A 183 -15.32 -7.28 24.29
C ARG A 183 -14.77 -7.81 25.60
N TRP A 184 -14.03 -8.92 25.57
CA TRP A 184 -13.37 -9.49 26.74
C TRP A 184 -12.35 -8.51 27.33
N ASN A 185 -11.46 -7.94 26.51
CA ASN A 185 -10.49 -6.96 26.99
C ASN A 185 -11.16 -5.70 27.56
N LYS A 186 -12.24 -5.23 26.93
CA LYS A 186 -13.04 -4.13 27.47
C LYS A 186 -13.65 -4.52 28.81
N ALA A 187 -14.31 -5.67 28.91
CA ALA A 187 -14.91 -6.16 30.15
C ALA A 187 -13.85 -6.36 31.24
N LEU A 188 -12.65 -6.84 30.90
CA LEU A 188 -11.53 -6.97 31.82
C LEU A 188 -11.08 -5.61 32.37
N LEU A 189 -11.05 -4.57 31.54
CA LEU A 189 -10.69 -3.21 31.93
C LEU A 189 -11.83 -2.51 32.69
N ASP A 190 -13.08 -2.68 32.27
CA ASP A 190 -14.26 -2.15 32.95
C ASP A 190 -14.43 -2.81 34.32
N ASN A 191 -14.22 -4.13 34.38
CA ASN A 191 -14.18 -4.92 35.59
C ASN A 191 -12.77 -4.93 36.21
N ALA A 192 -11.94 -3.91 35.99
CA ALA A 192 -10.67 -3.74 36.72
C ALA A 192 -10.85 -3.55 38.24
N ALA A 193 -12.07 -3.76 38.77
CA ALA A 193 -12.30 -4.45 40.04
C ALA A 193 -12.35 -5.98 39.83
N ARG A 194 -11.23 -6.58 39.36
CA ARG A 194 -10.96 -7.98 39.75
C ARG A 194 -11.05 -8.01 41.27
N PRO A 195 -11.38 -9.13 41.93
CA PRO A 195 -10.87 -9.31 43.28
C PRO A 195 -9.35 -9.19 43.12
N SER A 196 -8.80 -8.00 43.39
CA SER A 196 -7.38 -7.71 43.29
C SER A 196 -6.60 -8.59 44.28
N GLY A 197 -7.35 -9.33 45.10
CA GLY A 197 -7.03 -10.46 45.92
C GLY A 197 -8.29 -11.07 46.54
N ALA A 198 -8.10 -12.14 47.30
CA ALA A 198 -9.10 -12.64 48.24
C ALA A 198 -8.73 -12.19 49.65
N LEU A 199 -9.74 -11.83 50.43
CA LEU A 199 -9.60 -11.64 51.87
C LEU A 199 -9.65 -13.02 52.55
N VAL A 200 -8.51 -13.46 53.06
CA VAL A 200 -8.36 -14.73 53.78
C VAL A 200 -8.30 -14.42 55.26
N ALA A 201 -9.27 -14.92 56.04
CA ALA A 201 -9.22 -14.87 57.49
C ALA A 201 -8.39 -16.05 58.01
N GLU A 202 -7.27 -15.78 58.69
CA GLU A 202 -6.52 -16.82 59.38
C GLU A 202 -7.01 -16.94 60.83
N GLY A 203 -7.86 -17.95 61.09
CA GLY A 203 -8.42 -18.26 62.42
C GLY A 203 -9.57 -19.27 62.32
N SER A 204 -9.90 -19.96 63.43
CA SER A 204 -11.00 -20.95 63.47
C SER A 204 -12.40 -20.34 63.64
N GLU A 205 -12.51 -19.01 63.69
CA GLU A 205 -13.78 -18.30 63.85
C GLU A 205 -14.23 -17.70 62.52
N THR A 206 -15.41 -18.09 62.07
CA THR A 206 -16.07 -17.54 60.88
C THR A 206 -16.63 -16.16 61.17
N LEU A 207 -16.50 -15.22 60.23
CA LEU A 207 -17.14 -13.91 60.31
C LEU A 207 -18.66 -14.04 60.52
N THR A 208 -19.22 -13.24 61.42
CA THR A 208 -20.68 -13.13 61.55
C THR A 208 -21.28 -12.45 60.31
N THR A 209 -22.57 -12.71 60.01
CA THR A 209 -23.26 -12.16 58.83
C THR A 209 -23.21 -10.63 58.78
N ASP A 210 -23.28 -9.96 59.93
CA ASP A 210 -23.24 -8.50 60.02
C ASP A 210 -21.83 -7.95 59.72
N GLN A 211 -20.78 -8.62 60.21
CA GLN A 211 -19.38 -8.29 59.90
C GLN A 211 -19.08 -8.47 58.42
N PHE A 212 -19.57 -9.57 57.82
CA PHE A 212 -19.40 -9.84 56.39
C PHE A 212 -20.08 -8.77 55.52
N THR A 213 -21.32 -8.39 55.86
CA THR A 213 -22.10 -7.41 55.10
C THR A 213 -21.45 -6.02 55.17
N ARG A 214 -20.98 -5.62 56.36
CA ARG A 214 -20.24 -4.37 56.54
C ARG A 214 -18.94 -4.36 55.73
N LEU A 215 -18.13 -5.42 55.83
CA LEU A 215 -16.85 -5.51 55.13
C LEU A 215 -17.04 -5.49 53.60
N ARG A 216 -18.08 -6.17 53.10
CA ARG A 216 -18.45 -6.14 51.68
C ARG A 216 -18.80 -4.73 51.21
N GLN A 217 -19.63 -4.02 51.97
CA GLN A 217 -20.06 -2.67 51.63
C GLN A 217 -18.88 -1.68 51.64
N GLU A 218 -18.02 -1.77 52.66
CA GLU A 218 -16.82 -0.93 52.78
C GLU A 218 -15.81 -1.19 51.66
N MET A 219 -15.66 -2.45 51.22
CA MET A 219 -14.87 -2.80 50.04
C MET A 219 -15.45 -2.23 48.75
N GLU A 220 -16.76 -2.37 48.54
CA GLU A 220 -17.43 -1.88 47.34
C GLU A 220 -17.33 -0.35 47.26
N GLU A 221 -17.52 0.37 48.37
CA GLU A 221 -17.38 1.83 48.42
C GLU A 221 -15.93 2.32 48.27
N SER A 222 -14.97 1.61 48.86
CA SER A 222 -13.57 2.04 48.91
C SER A 222 -12.75 1.65 47.68
N PHE A 223 -13.16 0.62 46.94
CA PHE A 223 -12.37 0.05 45.84
C PHE A 223 -13.14 -0.09 44.52
N SER A 224 -14.44 0.21 44.46
CA SER A 224 -15.14 0.30 43.16
C SER A 224 -14.82 1.61 42.43
N GLY A 225 -14.76 1.54 41.10
CA GLY A 225 -14.55 2.71 40.24
C GLY A 225 -13.08 3.11 40.05
N SER A 226 -12.79 3.74 38.91
CA SER A 226 -11.44 4.10 38.48
C SER A 226 -10.73 5.11 39.40
N GLY A 227 -11.48 5.93 40.14
CA GLY A 227 -10.94 6.93 41.07
C GLY A 227 -10.44 6.37 42.41
N ASN A 228 -10.75 5.12 42.73
CA ASN A 228 -10.38 4.47 43.97
C ASN A 228 -9.17 3.53 43.84
N ALA A 229 -8.57 3.46 42.64
CA ALA A 229 -7.40 2.62 42.37
C ALA A 229 -6.18 3.09 43.19
N GLY A 230 -5.54 2.17 43.91
CA GLY A 230 -4.33 2.43 44.70
C GLY A 230 -4.57 2.97 46.10
N ARG A 231 -5.82 3.00 46.59
CA ARG A 231 -6.10 3.33 48.00
C ARG A 231 -5.47 2.26 48.92
N PRO A 232 -4.73 2.65 49.98
CA PRO A 232 -4.24 1.70 50.97
C PRO A 232 -5.41 0.97 51.65
N MET A 233 -5.33 -0.35 51.75
CA MET A 233 -6.33 -1.18 52.43
C MET A 233 -5.92 -1.44 53.88
N LEU A 234 -6.79 -1.09 54.83
CA LEU A 234 -6.61 -1.45 56.23
C LEU A 234 -7.24 -2.84 56.47
N LEU A 235 -6.46 -3.74 57.06
CA LEU A 235 -6.89 -5.12 57.36
C LEU A 235 -6.76 -5.35 58.87
N GLU A 236 -7.85 -5.76 59.51
CA GLU A 236 -7.91 -6.00 60.96
C GLU A 236 -8.09 -7.50 61.27
N GLY A 237 -7.74 -7.94 62.48
CA GLY A 237 -8.18 -9.25 63.01
C GLY A 237 -7.70 -10.51 62.26
N GLY A 238 -6.46 -10.54 61.75
CA GLY A 238 -5.93 -11.72 61.06
C GLY A 238 -6.38 -11.86 59.60
N LEU A 239 -7.08 -10.86 59.06
CA LEU A 239 -7.40 -10.76 57.65
C LEU A 239 -6.15 -10.49 56.81
N ARG A 240 -5.94 -11.30 55.78
CA ARG A 240 -4.85 -11.15 54.81
C ARG A 240 -5.40 -10.95 53.41
N TRP A 241 -4.79 -10.03 52.68
CA TRP A 241 -5.05 -9.83 51.28
C TRP A 241 -4.13 -10.70 50.42
N GLN A 242 -4.69 -11.69 49.72
CA GLN A 242 -3.94 -12.51 48.79
C GLN A 242 -4.17 -12.05 47.37
N ALA A 243 -3.22 -11.32 46.79
CA ALA A 243 -3.35 -10.80 45.43
C ALA A 243 -3.45 -11.91 44.38
N MET A 244 -4.44 -11.84 43.48
CA MET A 244 -4.57 -12.78 42.36
C MET A 244 -3.89 -12.20 41.11
N SER A 245 -2.91 -12.91 40.56
CA SER A 245 -2.20 -12.49 39.33
C SER A 245 -3.00 -12.82 38.06
N LEU A 246 -2.67 -12.15 36.95
CA LEU A 246 -3.11 -12.54 35.60
C LEU A 246 -2.71 -13.98 35.31
N SER A 247 -3.66 -14.78 34.80
CA SER A 247 -3.34 -16.13 34.35
C SER A 247 -2.59 -16.08 33.01
N PRO A 248 -1.71 -17.04 32.70
CA PRO A 248 -1.08 -17.15 31.38
C PRO A 248 -2.09 -17.19 30.21
N THR A 249 -3.30 -17.70 30.46
CA THR A 249 -4.41 -17.72 29.50
C THR A 249 -4.90 -16.31 29.16
N ASP A 250 -4.87 -15.37 30.11
CA ASP A 250 -5.23 -13.96 29.86
C ASP A 250 -4.21 -13.24 28.96
N MET A 251 -2.94 -13.69 28.96
CA MET A 251 -1.88 -13.09 28.15
C MET A 251 -1.93 -13.52 26.67
N ASP A 252 -2.48 -14.70 26.36
CA ASP A 252 -2.55 -15.24 25.00
C ASP A 252 -3.62 -14.55 24.11
N PHE A 253 -4.58 -13.82 24.71
CA PHE A 253 -5.61 -13.10 23.96
C PHE A 253 -5.06 -11.98 23.06
N ALA A 254 -3.94 -11.36 23.43
CA ALA A 254 -3.28 -10.37 22.57
C ALA A 254 -2.75 -11.03 21.29
N GLY A 255 -2.20 -12.24 21.42
CA GLY A 255 -1.74 -13.06 20.30
C GLY A 255 -2.90 -13.48 19.40
N LEU A 256 -3.97 -14.03 20.00
CA LEU A 256 -5.19 -14.42 19.28
C LEU A 256 -5.80 -13.23 18.51
N LYS A 257 -5.92 -12.06 19.16
CA LYS A 257 -6.47 -10.86 18.53
C LYS A 257 -5.62 -10.41 17.34
N ALA A 258 -4.29 -10.45 17.46
CA ALA A 258 -3.38 -10.10 16.38
C ALA A 258 -3.42 -11.11 15.23
N ALA A 259 -3.57 -12.41 15.51
CA ALA A 259 -3.74 -13.45 14.50
C ALA A 259 -5.06 -13.27 13.75
N ALA A 260 -6.17 -13.11 14.48
CA ALA A 260 -7.49 -12.87 13.91
C ALA A 260 -7.53 -11.62 13.03
N ALA A 261 -6.87 -10.52 13.44
CA ALA A 261 -6.76 -9.31 12.62
C ALA A 261 -6.04 -9.57 11.28
N ARG A 262 -5.02 -10.44 11.25
CA ARG A 262 -4.32 -10.82 10.01
C ARG A 262 -5.16 -11.74 9.13
N GLU A 263 -5.93 -12.65 9.70
CA GLU A 263 -6.87 -13.49 8.95
C GLU A 263 -7.98 -12.65 8.29
N ILE A 264 -8.51 -11.64 9.00
CA ILE A 264 -9.45 -10.67 8.41
C ILE A 264 -8.82 -9.94 7.22
N ALA A 265 -7.58 -9.47 7.38
CA ALA A 265 -6.85 -8.80 6.30
C ALA A 265 -6.65 -9.70 5.08
N LEU A 266 -6.29 -10.97 5.33
CA LEU A 266 -6.12 -12.00 4.30
C LEU A 266 -7.42 -12.25 3.53
N ALA A 267 -8.55 -12.38 4.22
CA ALA A 267 -9.85 -12.66 3.60
C ALA A 267 -10.29 -11.57 2.61
N PHE A 268 -9.94 -10.30 2.87
CA PHE A 268 -10.22 -9.19 1.96
C PHE A 268 -9.07 -8.87 0.99
N GLY A 269 -7.98 -9.66 0.99
CA GLY A 269 -6.84 -9.44 0.10
C GLY A 269 -6.01 -8.19 0.42
N VAL A 270 -6.05 -7.72 1.68
CA VAL A 270 -5.34 -6.50 2.10
C VAL A 270 -4.05 -6.87 2.83
N PRO A 271 -2.88 -6.38 2.38
CA PRO A 271 -1.64 -6.56 3.11
C PRO A 271 -1.70 -5.98 4.53
N PRO A 272 -1.35 -6.75 5.59
CA PRO A 272 -1.46 -6.32 6.99
C PRO A 272 -0.74 -4.99 7.32
N VAL A 273 0.37 -4.71 6.63
CA VAL A 273 1.15 -3.47 6.81
C VAL A 273 0.36 -2.22 6.42
N LEU A 274 -0.57 -2.31 5.46
CA LEU A 274 -1.43 -1.19 5.05
C LEU A 274 -2.56 -0.92 6.06
N LEU A 275 -2.88 -1.91 6.89
CA LEU A 275 -3.83 -1.79 7.99
C LEU A 275 -3.17 -1.31 9.30
N GLY A 276 -1.84 -1.12 9.29
CA GLY A 276 -1.08 -0.76 10.49
C GLY A 276 -0.98 -1.89 11.51
N LEU A 277 -1.21 -3.15 11.10
CA LEU A 277 -1.06 -4.29 11.99
C LEU A 277 0.43 -4.52 12.31
N PRO A 278 0.78 -4.87 13.55
CA PRO A 278 2.17 -4.99 13.99
C PRO A 278 2.95 -6.05 13.20
N GLY A 279 4.23 -5.79 12.92
CA GLY A 279 5.14 -6.63 12.13
C GLY A 279 6.30 -5.82 11.56
N ASP A 280 7.17 -6.44 10.75
CA ASP A 280 8.34 -5.79 10.14
C ASP A 280 7.93 -4.81 9.01
N ALA A 281 7.43 -3.64 9.40
CA ALA A 281 7.06 -2.56 8.51
C ALA A 281 8.30 -1.70 8.14
N THR A 282 8.94 -2.01 7.01
CA THR A 282 9.91 -1.10 6.38
C THR A 282 9.25 -0.30 5.26
N TYR A 283 9.83 0.84 4.87
CA TYR A 283 9.31 1.64 3.75
C TYR A 283 9.28 0.87 2.43
N ALA A 284 10.29 0.02 2.19
CA ALA A 284 10.34 -0.88 1.04
C ALA A 284 9.18 -1.88 1.07
N ASN A 285 8.91 -2.49 2.23
CA ASN A 285 7.80 -3.41 2.41
C ASN A 285 6.45 -2.71 2.20
N TYR A 286 6.29 -1.46 2.66
CA TYR A 286 5.08 -0.68 2.46
C TYR A 286 4.82 -0.38 0.97
N ARG A 287 5.84 0.04 0.23
CA ARG A 287 5.73 0.32 -1.21
C ARG A 287 5.32 -0.91 -2.01
N GLU A 288 5.98 -2.04 -1.78
CA GLU A 288 5.64 -3.30 -2.45
C GLU A 288 4.25 -3.80 -2.03
N ALA A 289 3.86 -3.64 -0.75
CA ALA A 289 2.52 -3.98 -0.29
C ALA A 289 1.43 -3.13 -0.96
N ASN A 290 1.64 -1.81 -1.08
CA ASN A 290 0.69 -0.93 -1.76
C ASN A 290 0.50 -1.35 -3.23
N LYS A 291 1.60 -1.64 -3.92
CA LYS A 291 1.57 -2.17 -5.29
C LYS A 291 0.88 -3.53 -5.39
N ALA A 292 1.12 -4.44 -4.44
CA ALA A 292 0.46 -5.74 -4.39
C ALA A 292 -1.06 -5.59 -4.20
N LEU A 293 -1.51 -4.71 -3.31
CA LEU A 293 -2.93 -4.39 -3.13
C LEU A 293 -3.59 -3.96 -4.45
N TRP A 294 -2.95 -3.03 -5.16
CA TRP A 294 -3.47 -2.55 -6.44
C TRP A 294 -3.59 -3.67 -7.47
N ARG A 295 -2.54 -4.48 -7.62
CA ARG A 295 -2.49 -5.53 -8.64
C ARG A 295 -3.38 -6.74 -8.33
N GLN A 296 -3.52 -7.10 -7.06
CA GLN A 296 -4.16 -8.36 -6.67
C GLN A 296 -5.61 -8.19 -6.19
N ALA A 297 -5.96 -7.01 -5.67
CA ALA A 297 -7.31 -6.76 -5.14
C ALA A 297 -8.05 -5.66 -5.92
N ILE A 298 -7.48 -4.44 -6.01
CA ILE A 298 -8.20 -3.28 -6.54
C ILE A 298 -8.45 -3.41 -8.06
N LEU A 299 -7.41 -3.62 -8.86
CA LEU A 299 -7.54 -3.67 -10.32
C LEU A 299 -8.42 -4.84 -10.80
N PRO A 300 -8.29 -6.08 -10.29
CA PRO A 300 -9.18 -7.17 -10.69
C PRO A 300 -10.64 -6.92 -10.33
N LEU A 301 -10.91 -6.33 -9.15
CA LEU A 301 -12.27 -5.99 -8.74
C LEU A 301 -12.83 -4.85 -9.59
N ALA A 302 -12.05 -3.79 -9.84
CA ALA A 302 -12.44 -2.67 -10.69
C ALA A 302 -12.73 -3.13 -12.11
N GLY A 303 -11.85 -3.95 -12.71
CA GLY A 303 -12.06 -4.53 -14.04
C GLY A 303 -13.38 -5.29 -14.13
N LYS A 304 -13.65 -6.20 -13.18
CA LYS A 304 -14.92 -6.94 -13.12
C LYS A 304 -16.14 -6.02 -13.07
N ILE A 305 -16.09 -4.98 -12.24
CA ILE A 305 -17.20 -4.03 -12.09
C ILE A 305 -17.40 -3.25 -13.40
N LEU A 306 -16.33 -2.70 -13.96
CA LEU A 306 -16.38 -1.87 -15.17
C LEU A 306 -16.81 -2.69 -16.39
N ASP A 307 -16.34 -3.93 -16.54
CA ASP A 307 -16.74 -4.83 -17.61
C ASP A 307 -18.24 -5.15 -17.53
N ALA A 308 -18.76 -5.45 -16.34
CA ALA A 308 -20.18 -5.74 -16.15
C ALA A 308 -21.06 -4.50 -16.38
N LEU A 309 -20.60 -3.31 -15.96
CA LEU A 309 -21.28 -2.05 -16.25
C LEU A 309 -21.27 -1.75 -17.75
N ALA A 310 -20.14 -1.97 -18.44
CA ALA A 310 -20.05 -1.78 -19.88
C ALA A 310 -20.98 -2.74 -20.64
N GLU A 311 -21.05 -4.01 -20.22
CA GLU A 311 -21.98 -4.99 -20.78
C GLU A 311 -23.45 -4.57 -20.58
N GLY A 312 -23.83 -4.19 -19.36
CA GLY A 312 -25.20 -3.76 -19.05
C GLY A 312 -25.62 -2.47 -19.75
N LEU A 313 -24.67 -1.59 -20.07
CA LEU A 313 -24.90 -0.32 -20.78
C LEU A 313 -24.76 -0.44 -22.31
N SER A 314 -24.32 -1.59 -22.81
CA SER A 314 -24.11 -1.84 -24.24
C SER A 314 -25.32 -1.56 -25.15
N PRO A 315 -26.60 -1.70 -24.72
CA PRO A 315 -27.74 -1.36 -25.58
C PRO A 315 -27.81 0.12 -25.97
N TRP A 316 -27.25 1.01 -25.14
CA TRP A 316 -27.25 2.45 -25.38
C TRP A 316 -25.89 2.98 -25.86
N PHE A 317 -24.80 2.28 -25.53
CA PHE A 317 -23.43 2.66 -25.91
C PHE A 317 -22.74 1.49 -26.61
N ALA A 318 -22.94 1.40 -27.93
CA ALA A 318 -22.37 0.32 -28.73
C ALA A 318 -20.84 0.30 -28.67
N GLY A 319 -20.26 -0.85 -28.30
CA GLY A 319 -18.80 -1.02 -28.21
C GLY A 319 -18.15 -0.26 -27.04
N LEU A 320 -18.92 0.12 -26.02
CA LEU A 320 -18.42 0.78 -24.81
C LEU A 320 -17.26 0.00 -24.18
N LYS A 321 -16.13 0.70 -23.97
CA LYS A 321 -14.99 0.22 -23.19
C LYS A 321 -14.83 1.10 -21.96
N LEU A 322 -14.83 0.46 -20.79
CA LEU A 322 -14.53 1.09 -19.51
C LEU A 322 -13.38 0.33 -18.87
N SER A 323 -12.31 1.03 -18.50
CA SER A 323 -11.16 0.41 -17.85
C SER A 323 -10.46 1.39 -16.91
N VAL A 324 -9.68 0.88 -15.97
CA VAL A 324 -8.79 1.74 -15.18
C VAL A 324 -7.63 2.23 -16.06
N ASP A 325 -7.37 3.53 -16.03
CA ASP A 325 -6.18 4.13 -16.62
C ASP A 325 -4.96 3.82 -15.74
N LEU A 326 -4.24 2.76 -16.10
CA LEU A 326 -3.07 2.29 -15.36
C LEU A 326 -1.94 3.32 -15.30
N ASP A 327 -1.87 4.25 -16.27
CA ASP A 327 -0.84 5.29 -16.29
C ASP A 327 -1.10 6.35 -15.22
N GLN A 328 -2.35 6.60 -14.87
CA GLN A 328 -2.68 7.60 -13.87
C GLN A 328 -2.69 7.04 -12.44
N VAL A 329 -2.40 5.75 -12.24
CA VAL A 329 -2.33 5.13 -10.91
C VAL A 329 -0.97 5.40 -10.24
N PRO A 330 -0.90 6.20 -9.16
CA PRO A 330 0.39 6.57 -8.56
C PRO A 330 1.16 5.37 -8.00
N ALA A 331 0.45 4.37 -7.48
CA ALA A 331 1.03 3.16 -6.91
C ALA A 331 1.79 2.27 -7.92
N LEU A 332 1.58 2.48 -9.23
CA LEU A 332 2.19 1.71 -10.32
C LEU A 332 3.24 2.52 -11.12
N SER A 333 3.48 3.77 -10.73
CA SER A 333 4.34 4.71 -11.44
C SER A 333 5.77 4.20 -11.66
N GLU A 334 6.34 3.47 -10.70
CA GLU A 334 7.70 2.94 -10.76
C GLU A 334 7.86 1.76 -11.74
N ASP A 335 6.85 0.90 -11.84
CA ASP A 335 6.85 -0.18 -12.84
C ASP A 335 6.75 0.39 -14.24
N ARG A 336 5.94 1.45 -14.38
CA ARG A 336 5.84 2.20 -15.62
C ARG A 336 7.17 2.85 -15.99
N GLU A 337 7.82 3.53 -15.06
CA GLU A 337 9.15 4.12 -15.29
C GLU A 337 10.15 3.06 -15.77
N ARG A 338 10.15 1.88 -15.12
CA ARG A 338 10.99 0.75 -15.52
C ARG A 338 10.67 0.25 -16.92
N LEU A 339 9.39 0.08 -17.26
CA LEU A 339 8.94 -0.33 -18.59
C LEU A 339 9.36 0.70 -19.65
N TRP A 340 9.15 1.99 -19.37
CA TRP A 340 9.51 3.07 -20.27
C TRP A 340 11.02 3.14 -20.51
N ALA A 341 11.83 2.97 -19.46
CA ALA A 341 13.28 2.91 -19.58
C ALA A 341 13.73 1.71 -20.44
N GLN A 342 13.12 0.53 -20.26
CA GLN A 342 13.40 -0.67 -21.05
C GLN A 342 13.04 -0.50 -22.53
N VAL A 343 11.83 0.00 -22.82
CA VAL A 343 11.36 0.22 -24.20
C VAL A 343 12.15 1.32 -24.89
N ASN A 344 12.45 2.42 -24.18
CA ASN A 344 13.23 3.51 -24.75
C ASN A 344 14.66 3.08 -25.07
N GLY A 345 15.29 2.28 -24.18
CA GLY A 345 16.63 1.74 -24.38
C GLY A 345 16.76 0.60 -25.40
N ALA A 346 15.65 0.10 -25.96
CA ALA A 346 15.67 -0.92 -27.01
C ALA A 346 15.93 -0.29 -28.39
N ASP A 347 17.19 -0.25 -28.82
CA ASP A 347 17.59 0.41 -30.08
C ASP A 347 17.08 -0.29 -31.36
N PHE A 348 16.67 -1.56 -31.25
CA PHE A 348 16.17 -2.34 -32.38
C PHE A 348 14.70 -2.04 -32.74
N LEU A 349 13.97 -1.32 -31.89
CA LEU A 349 12.57 -0.96 -32.12
C LEU A 349 12.44 0.42 -32.76
N SER A 350 11.58 0.54 -33.76
CA SER A 350 11.17 1.82 -34.33
C SER A 350 10.39 2.66 -33.32
N LEU A 351 10.35 3.98 -33.55
CA LEU A 351 9.59 4.91 -32.69
C LEU A 351 8.11 4.50 -32.58
N ASN A 352 7.50 4.06 -33.68
CA ASN A 352 6.09 3.66 -33.68
C ASN A 352 5.87 2.34 -32.92
N GLU A 353 6.78 1.37 -33.02
CA GLU A 353 6.72 0.15 -32.21
C GLU A 353 6.86 0.48 -30.72
N LYS A 354 7.81 1.36 -30.36
CA LYS A 354 7.96 1.84 -28.97
C LYS A 354 6.69 2.52 -28.47
N ARG A 355 6.08 3.40 -29.27
CA ARG A 355 4.82 4.08 -28.91
C ARG A 355 3.68 3.11 -28.67
N VAL A 356 3.50 2.13 -29.56
CA VAL A 356 2.46 1.10 -29.42
C VAL A 356 2.70 0.24 -28.17
N MET A 357 3.95 -0.15 -27.89
CA MET A 357 4.29 -0.90 -26.67
C MET A 357 4.02 -0.11 -25.38
N LEU A 358 4.10 1.22 -25.43
CA LEU A 358 3.78 2.11 -24.32
C LEU A 358 2.31 2.57 -24.30
N GLY A 359 1.45 2.01 -25.16
CA GLY A 359 0.02 2.34 -25.20
C GLY A 359 -0.32 3.65 -25.92
N PHE A 360 0.65 4.31 -26.58
CA PHE A 360 0.40 5.51 -27.37
C PHE A 360 -0.02 5.18 -28.80
N VAL A 361 -0.86 6.04 -29.37
CA VAL A 361 -1.18 5.99 -30.80
C VAL A 361 0.10 6.22 -31.63
N PRO A 362 0.38 5.38 -32.65
CA PRO A 362 1.54 5.55 -33.52
C PRO A 362 1.47 6.90 -34.23
N GLN A 363 2.62 7.54 -34.45
CA GLN A 363 2.65 8.76 -35.25
C GLN A 363 2.47 8.39 -36.73
N PRO A 364 1.63 9.13 -37.47
CA PRO A 364 1.60 9.02 -38.91
C PRO A 364 3.02 9.20 -39.44
N GLY A 365 3.47 8.29 -40.32
CA GLY A 365 4.74 8.49 -41.03
C GLY A 365 4.71 9.81 -41.80
N PRO A 366 5.88 10.33 -42.22
CA PRO A 366 5.90 11.50 -43.10
C PRO A 366 4.97 11.25 -44.28
N ARG A 367 4.04 12.19 -44.54
CA ARG A 367 3.13 12.08 -45.70
C ARG A 367 3.99 11.88 -46.94
N ALA A 368 3.52 11.10 -47.91
CA ALA A 368 4.24 10.84 -49.16
C ALA A 368 4.67 12.12 -49.93
N SER A 369 4.14 13.29 -49.57
CA SER A 369 4.54 14.61 -50.04
C SER A 369 5.85 15.16 -49.46
N GLU A 370 6.43 14.54 -48.43
CA GLU A 370 7.73 14.88 -47.84
C GLU A 370 8.78 13.79 -48.11
N ARG A 371 8.76 13.21 -49.31
CA ARG A 371 10.04 12.72 -49.84
C ARG A 371 10.92 13.95 -49.99
N VAL A 372 11.92 14.10 -49.12
CA VAL A 372 13.04 14.99 -49.39
C VAL A 372 13.58 14.56 -50.73
N GLU A 373 13.27 15.34 -51.76
CA GLU A 373 13.82 15.17 -53.09
C GLU A 373 15.32 15.40 -52.91
N VAL A 374 16.09 14.32 -52.78
CA VAL A 374 17.55 14.41 -52.83
C VAL A 374 17.85 14.80 -54.27
N LYS A 375 17.88 16.11 -54.55
CA LYS A 375 18.31 16.65 -55.82
C LYS A 375 19.75 16.21 -56.03
N PHE A 376 19.92 15.14 -56.80
CA PHE A 376 21.21 14.67 -57.26
C PHE A 376 21.86 15.81 -58.05
N ASN A 377 22.86 16.46 -57.47
CA ASN A 377 23.58 17.53 -58.13
C ASN A 377 24.61 16.87 -59.07
N PRO A 378 24.50 16.99 -60.41
CA PRO A 378 25.30 16.18 -61.35
C PRO A 378 26.80 16.50 -61.36
N TRP A 379 27.25 17.45 -60.55
CA TRP A 379 28.61 18.02 -60.55
C TRP A 379 29.39 17.72 -59.26
N HIS A 380 28.97 16.70 -58.50
CA HIS A 380 29.63 16.26 -57.28
C HIS A 380 30.45 14.99 -57.56
N ASP A 381 31.78 15.05 -57.39
CA ASP A 381 32.64 13.86 -57.41
C ASP A 381 32.46 13.08 -56.09
N PRO A 382 31.92 11.85 -56.12
CA PRO A 382 31.59 11.09 -54.91
C PRO A 382 32.81 10.59 -54.14
N THR A 383 34.02 10.70 -54.68
CA THR A 383 35.23 10.16 -54.03
C THR A 383 35.97 11.19 -53.17
N ASN A 384 35.83 12.49 -53.47
CA ASN A 384 36.61 13.55 -52.81
C ASN A 384 35.79 14.82 -52.49
N GLY A 385 34.50 14.86 -52.82
CA GLY A 385 33.56 15.90 -52.38
C GLY A 385 33.77 17.29 -53.01
N ARG A 386 34.54 17.41 -54.10
CA ARG A 386 34.73 18.68 -54.82
C ARG A 386 33.75 18.84 -55.97
N PHE A 387 33.35 20.08 -56.22
CA PHE A 387 32.53 20.45 -57.37
C PHE A 387 33.41 20.64 -58.62
N THR A 388 33.10 19.95 -59.71
CA THR A 388 33.82 20.08 -60.98
C THR A 388 33.05 20.93 -61.97
N PHE A 389 33.60 22.08 -62.38
CA PHE A 389 33.10 22.83 -63.53
C PHE A 389 33.75 22.30 -64.82
N ARG A 390 32.95 22.08 -65.86
CA ARG A 390 33.36 21.52 -67.16
C ARG A 390 34.49 22.34 -67.81
N GLN A 391 35.55 21.64 -68.24
CA GLN A 391 36.65 22.09 -69.13
C GLN A 391 36.15 23.05 -70.22
N GLY A 392 36.87 24.06 -70.71
CA GLY A 392 38.29 24.39 -70.68
C GLY A 392 38.56 25.21 -71.94
N GLY A 393 39.08 26.44 -71.79
CA GLY A 393 39.40 27.33 -72.91
C GLY A 393 40.07 28.60 -72.39
N SER A 394 41.39 28.66 -72.48
CA SER A 394 42.25 29.79 -72.09
C SER A 394 42.22 30.91 -73.12
N LEU A 395 42.29 32.18 -72.68
CA LEU A 395 42.95 33.34 -73.32
C LEU A 395 43.05 34.43 -72.23
N SER A 396 44.23 34.71 -71.67
CA SER A 396 45.27 35.66 -72.12
C SER A 396 44.87 37.14 -72.03
N ALA A 397 45.79 37.91 -71.45
CA ALA A 397 45.71 39.30 -71.05
C ALA A 397 45.45 40.29 -72.20
N GLY A 398 44.83 41.43 -71.87
CA GLY A 398 44.76 42.59 -72.77
C GLY A 398 43.72 43.61 -72.31
N GLY A 399 44.19 44.80 -71.92
CA GLY A 399 43.37 45.89 -71.39
C GLY A 399 42.35 46.47 -72.38
N GLY A 400 41.38 47.21 -71.85
CA GLY A 400 40.40 47.93 -72.65
C GLY A 400 39.23 48.42 -71.82
N SER A 401 39.30 49.69 -71.42
CA SER A 401 38.32 50.48 -70.70
C SER A 401 37.02 50.70 -71.47
N PHE A 402 35.87 50.41 -70.86
CA PHE A 402 34.57 51.11 -70.98
C PHE A 402 33.82 50.80 -69.67
N GLY A 403 33.35 51.70 -68.80
CA GLY A 403 32.92 53.08 -68.98
C GLY A 403 31.43 53.15 -68.62
N GLY A 404 31.10 53.53 -67.38
CA GLY A 404 29.77 54.08 -67.05
C GLY A 404 28.99 53.46 -65.88
N GLY A 405 29.13 54.06 -64.70
CA GLY A 405 28.00 54.47 -63.84
C GLY A 405 27.32 53.45 -62.92
N GLY A 406 27.52 53.60 -61.61
CA GLY A 406 26.46 53.32 -60.63
C GLY A 406 26.85 52.57 -59.34
N ALA A 407 27.00 53.34 -58.26
CA ALA A 407 26.86 52.96 -56.84
C ALA A 407 27.94 52.05 -56.20
N THR A 408 28.80 52.72 -55.43
CA THR A 408 29.69 52.17 -54.41
C THR A 408 28.94 51.82 -53.12
N GLY A 409 29.20 50.65 -52.55
CA GLY A 409 28.69 50.26 -51.24
C GLY A 409 29.42 49.05 -50.66
N ARG A 410 30.49 49.29 -49.88
CA ARG A 410 31.22 48.26 -49.12
C ARG A 410 30.36 47.78 -47.94
N PHE A 411 29.97 46.51 -47.92
CA PHE A 411 29.44 45.87 -46.71
C PHE A 411 30.60 45.48 -45.77
N LYS A 412 30.60 46.07 -44.57
CA LYS A 412 31.46 45.70 -43.43
C LYS A 412 30.92 44.44 -42.76
N VAL A 413 31.82 43.50 -42.45
CA VAL A 413 31.58 42.32 -41.62
C VAL A 413 31.28 42.74 -40.17
N PRO A 414 30.18 42.30 -39.54
CA PRO A 414 29.98 42.52 -38.11
C PRO A 414 30.77 41.51 -37.25
N PRO A 415 31.38 41.95 -36.13
CA PRO A 415 32.20 41.10 -35.26
C PRO A 415 31.35 40.23 -34.30
N ARG A 416 31.92 39.11 -33.86
CA ARG A 416 31.34 38.17 -32.89
C ARG A 416 31.07 38.84 -31.52
N PRO A 417 29.93 38.58 -30.86
CA PRO A 417 29.70 39.06 -29.50
C PRO A 417 30.50 38.27 -28.44
N LYS A 418 31.04 39.01 -27.46
CA LYS A 418 31.76 38.53 -26.26
C LYS A 418 30.78 38.22 -25.11
N PRO A 419 31.16 37.38 -24.12
CA PRO A 419 30.29 36.98 -23.01
C PRO A 419 29.99 38.14 -22.05
N VAL A 420 28.74 38.21 -21.58
CA VAL A 420 28.24 39.26 -20.67
C VAL A 420 28.46 38.88 -19.20
N VAL A 421 29.05 39.82 -18.48
CA VAL A 421 29.26 39.84 -17.02
C VAL A 421 28.00 40.30 -16.30
N SER A 422 27.78 39.74 -15.12
CA SER A 422 26.70 39.99 -14.14
C SER A 422 26.49 41.45 -13.74
N VAL A 423 25.22 41.84 -13.55
CA VAL A 423 24.78 43.09 -12.89
C VAL A 423 23.90 42.74 -11.67
N PRO A 424 23.96 43.47 -10.53
CA PRO A 424 23.25 43.12 -9.30
C PRO A 424 21.78 43.60 -9.29
N GLN A 425 20.91 42.88 -8.56
CA GLN A 425 19.49 43.21 -8.41
C GLN A 425 19.22 44.24 -7.27
N PRO A 426 18.16 45.05 -7.39
CA PRO A 426 17.72 45.99 -6.34
C PRO A 426 16.77 45.33 -5.34
N SER A 427 16.81 45.81 -4.09
CA SER A 427 15.91 45.45 -2.99
C SER A 427 14.52 46.08 -3.16
N PRO A 428 13.41 45.43 -2.75
CA PRO A 428 12.15 46.11 -2.49
C PRO A 428 11.71 46.06 -1.02
N SER A 429 11.29 47.23 -0.52
CA SER A 429 10.59 47.47 0.74
C SER A 429 9.07 47.30 0.59
N THR A 430 8.45 46.69 1.60
CA THR A 430 7.12 46.96 2.20
C THR A 430 5.92 47.35 1.31
N ALA A 431 4.87 46.50 1.26
CA ALA A 431 3.53 46.80 1.80
C ALA A 431 2.48 45.67 1.54
N HIS A 432 1.82 45.28 2.63
CA HIS A 432 0.56 44.56 2.87
C HIS A 432 -0.31 43.97 1.74
N LYS A 433 -0.64 42.67 1.91
CA LYS A 433 -1.99 42.07 1.66
C LYS A 433 -2.17 40.76 2.46
N THR A 434 -3.43 40.55 2.86
CA THR A 434 -4.11 39.51 3.66
C THR A 434 -3.65 38.06 3.45
N PRO A 435 -3.59 37.18 4.48
CA PRO A 435 -3.06 35.82 4.33
C PRO A 435 -4.07 34.86 3.67
N SER A 436 -3.64 34.19 2.60
CA SER A 436 -4.31 33.03 2.00
C SER A 436 -3.82 31.72 2.64
N LEU A 437 -4.67 30.68 2.60
CA LEU A 437 -4.45 29.32 3.12
C LEU A 437 -3.26 28.60 2.43
N GLY A 438 -2.04 29.04 2.72
CA GLY A 438 -0.79 28.46 2.21
C GLY A 438 0.38 28.48 3.20
N GLN A 439 0.16 28.90 4.45
CA GLN A 439 1.19 28.98 5.49
C GLN A 439 0.81 28.19 6.75
N ILE A 440 0.71 26.86 6.64
CA ILE A 440 0.96 25.95 7.77
C ILE A 440 1.77 24.74 7.27
N VAL A 441 2.84 24.96 6.50
CA VAL A 441 3.90 23.94 6.31
C VAL A 441 5.24 24.64 6.03
N SER A 442 5.72 25.45 6.98
CA SER A 442 7.11 25.93 6.96
C SER A 442 7.71 25.99 8.36
N ARG A 443 7.75 24.84 9.04
CA ARG A 443 8.81 24.56 10.01
C ARG A 443 9.36 23.15 9.81
N SER A 444 10.65 23.11 9.49
CA SER A 444 11.53 21.95 9.27
C SER A 444 11.52 21.28 7.89
N ARG A 445 11.96 22.00 6.85
CA ARG A 445 12.96 21.39 5.97
C ARG A 445 14.28 21.38 6.75
N SER A 446 14.60 20.29 7.46
CA SER A 446 15.97 20.13 7.96
C SER A 446 16.87 19.87 6.76
N ALA A 447 18.07 20.44 6.81
CA ALA A 447 19.11 20.33 5.80
C ALA A 447 19.17 18.93 5.15
N THR A 448 19.18 18.89 3.82
CA THR A 448 19.66 17.74 3.06
C THR A 448 21.06 17.39 3.55
N ASP A 449 21.16 16.28 4.26
CA ASP A 449 22.38 15.66 4.75
C ASP A 449 23.31 15.40 3.55
N ARG A 450 24.38 16.20 3.40
CA ARG A 450 25.37 15.95 2.35
C ARG A 450 26.10 14.66 2.70
N MET A 451 25.67 13.55 2.10
CA MET A 451 26.34 12.27 2.27
C MET A 451 27.69 12.30 1.55
N HIS A 452 28.75 11.83 2.22
CA HIS A 452 30.09 11.71 1.64
C HIS A 452 30.49 10.24 1.56
N ARG A 453 30.94 9.79 0.38
CA ARG A 453 31.41 8.42 0.15
C ARG A 453 32.92 8.32 0.32
N ILE A 454 33.36 7.35 1.10
CA ILE A 454 34.77 6.96 1.26
C ILE A 454 34.92 5.52 0.77
N THR A 455 35.91 5.27 -0.08
CA THR A 455 36.29 3.92 -0.52
C THR A 455 37.65 3.58 0.07
N GLU A 456 37.70 2.57 0.95
CA GLU A 456 38.94 2.13 1.60
C GLU A 456 38.99 0.60 1.66
N ASN A 457 40.16 0.02 1.38
CA ASN A 457 40.38 -1.43 1.30
C ASN A 457 39.42 -2.18 0.34
N GLY A 458 38.87 -1.49 -0.66
CA GLY A 458 37.91 -2.06 -1.63
C GLY A 458 36.46 -2.11 -1.12
N TYR A 459 36.15 -1.42 -0.03
CA TYR A 459 34.80 -1.28 0.53
C TYR A 459 34.35 0.18 0.49
N ASP A 460 33.09 0.40 0.17
CA ASP A 460 32.46 1.71 0.11
C ASP A 460 31.69 1.99 1.40
N PHE A 461 31.92 3.17 1.98
CA PHE A 461 31.24 3.68 3.16
C PHE A 461 30.59 5.02 2.83
N ASP A 462 29.26 5.09 2.92
CA ASP A 462 28.51 6.34 2.78
C ASP A 462 28.31 6.93 4.19
N LEU A 463 28.85 8.12 4.44
CA LEU A 463 28.81 8.82 5.72
C LEU A 463 27.82 9.98 5.68
N ASP A 464 27.16 10.25 6.80
CA ASP A 464 26.38 11.47 7.00
C ASP A 464 27.24 12.66 7.45
N SER A 465 26.61 13.83 7.60
CA SER A 465 27.27 15.05 8.10
C SER A 465 27.84 14.93 9.52
N GLU A 466 27.48 13.90 10.28
CA GLU A 466 28.01 13.59 11.62
C GLU A 466 29.15 12.53 11.58
N ASN A 467 29.62 12.16 10.37
CA ASN A 467 30.58 11.07 10.13
C ASN A 467 30.09 9.68 10.59
N ARG A 468 28.77 9.46 10.69
CA ARG A 468 28.21 8.13 10.93
C ARG A 468 28.05 7.40 9.61
N THR A 469 28.48 6.15 9.58
CA THR A 469 28.25 5.26 8.44
C THR A 469 26.77 4.99 8.28
N ARG A 470 26.19 5.42 7.17
CA ARG A 470 24.79 5.16 6.78
C ARG A 470 24.68 3.93 5.88
N ARG A 471 25.78 3.55 5.22
CA ARG A 471 25.90 2.31 4.44
C ARG A 471 27.37 1.88 4.38
N ALA A 472 27.62 0.59 4.53
CA ALA A 472 28.91 -0.04 4.24
C ALA A 472 28.69 -1.18 3.24
N GLY A 473 29.48 -1.30 2.17
CA GLY A 473 29.29 -2.37 1.20
C GLY A 473 30.53 -2.70 0.39
N GLY A 474 30.52 -3.88 -0.23
CA GLY A 474 31.60 -4.33 -1.10
C GLY A 474 31.61 -5.85 -1.28
N THR A 475 32.68 -6.36 -1.85
CA THR A 475 32.87 -7.81 -2.05
C THR A 475 33.83 -8.35 -1.00
N VAL A 476 33.41 -9.38 -0.26
CA VAL A 476 34.21 -10.02 0.77
C VAL A 476 35.47 -10.63 0.16
N ARG A 477 36.62 -10.29 0.73
CA ARG A 477 37.93 -10.88 0.41
C ARG A 477 38.63 -11.30 1.70
N LEU A 478 39.39 -12.40 1.71
CA LEU A 478 40.15 -12.80 2.90
C LEU A 478 41.46 -12.02 2.97
N ASP A 479 41.68 -11.30 4.06
CA ASP A 479 42.92 -10.55 4.31
C ASP A 479 43.29 -10.65 5.80
N PRO A 480 43.90 -11.77 6.23
CA PRO A 480 44.16 -12.03 7.65
C PRO A 480 45.24 -11.12 8.26
N GLY A 481 45.96 -10.34 7.44
CA GLY A 481 47.06 -9.47 7.83
C GLY A 481 46.64 -8.09 8.37
N GLN A 482 45.37 -7.71 8.25
CA GLN A 482 44.91 -6.37 8.61
C GLN A 482 45.00 -6.09 10.12
N ARG A 483 45.41 -4.88 10.52
CA ARG A 483 45.60 -4.51 11.94
C ARG A 483 44.28 -4.17 12.62
N ARG A 484 44.18 -4.43 13.93
CA ARG A 484 43.03 -4.05 14.77
C ARG A 484 43.26 -2.67 15.39
N SER A 485 42.30 -1.75 15.27
CA SER A 485 42.34 -0.46 15.95
C SER A 485 41.61 -0.49 17.29
N ARG A 486 42.36 -0.53 18.40
CA ARG A 486 41.78 -0.48 19.76
C ARG A 486 41.19 0.90 20.08
N SER A 487 41.67 1.95 19.44
CA SER A 487 41.19 3.33 19.65
C SER A 487 39.84 3.57 18.98
N ALA A 488 39.65 3.12 17.73
CA ALA A 488 38.38 3.18 17.02
C ALA A 488 37.28 2.37 17.74
N GLN A 489 37.62 1.16 18.20
CA GLN A 489 36.71 0.31 18.98
C GLN A 489 36.26 0.95 20.30
N ARG A 490 37.10 1.77 20.94
CA ARG A 490 36.74 2.49 22.18
C ARG A 490 35.84 3.70 21.90
N ARG A 491 36.07 4.42 20.80
CA ARG A 491 35.30 5.62 20.41
C ARG A 491 33.96 5.32 19.74
N ALA A 492 33.76 4.10 19.27
CA ALA A 492 32.55 3.68 18.58
C ALA A 492 31.27 4.00 19.38
N GLY A 493 30.37 4.79 18.79
CA GLY A 493 29.06 5.14 19.35
C GLY A 493 29.05 6.14 20.52
N VAL A 494 30.18 6.73 20.91
CA VAL A 494 30.23 7.76 21.98
C VAL A 494 29.54 9.05 21.53
N PRO A 495 28.67 9.70 22.36
CA PRO A 495 28.39 9.39 23.77
C PRO A 495 27.29 8.34 24.02
N ASP A 496 26.54 7.92 23.01
CA ASP A 496 25.34 7.07 23.13
C ASP A 496 25.64 5.57 23.33
N ARG A 497 26.90 5.20 23.50
CA ARG A 497 27.35 3.82 23.73
C ARG A 497 26.88 3.35 25.10
N LEU A 498 26.25 2.17 25.16
CA LEU A 498 25.84 1.53 26.41
C LEU A 498 27.03 0.80 27.07
N PRO A 499 27.01 0.61 28.42
CA PRO A 499 28.06 -0.14 29.12
C PRO A 499 28.23 -1.59 28.64
N SER A 500 27.16 -2.21 28.11
CA SER A 500 27.17 -3.58 27.56
C SER A 500 27.67 -3.66 26.11
N ASP A 501 27.94 -2.54 25.45
CA ASP A 501 28.35 -2.53 24.05
C ASP A 501 29.85 -2.76 23.87
N GLU A 502 30.20 -3.55 22.87
CA GLU A 502 31.53 -3.71 22.31
C GLU A 502 31.75 -2.77 21.10
N GLY A 503 33.02 -2.53 20.78
CA GLY A 503 33.41 -1.80 19.58
C GLY A 503 33.33 -2.71 18.37
N GLY A 504 32.11 -2.92 17.87
CA GLY A 504 31.80 -3.71 16.68
C GLY A 504 32.37 -3.10 15.41
N HIS A 505 32.20 -3.81 14.30
CA HIS A 505 32.66 -3.36 12.98
C HIS A 505 31.66 -3.71 11.88
N TYR A 506 31.63 -2.93 10.81
CA TYR A 506 30.83 -3.27 9.62
C TYR A 506 31.52 -4.31 8.74
N VAL A 507 32.84 -4.20 8.62
CA VAL A 507 33.67 -5.15 7.87
C VAL A 507 34.74 -5.70 8.78
N ALA A 508 34.76 -7.02 8.93
CA ALA A 508 35.69 -7.69 9.83
C ALA A 508 37.13 -7.54 9.38
N ARG A 509 38.03 -7.54 10.36
CA ARG A 509 39.48 -7.54 10.13
C ARG A 509 39.90 -8.70 9.22
N GLU A 510 39.30 -9.87 9.41
CA GLU A 510 39.57 -11.04 8.58
C GLU A 510 39.20 -10.86 7.11
N PHE A 511 38.33 -9.87 6.82
CA PHE A 511 37.94 -9.48 5.48
C PHE A 511 38.65 -8.23 4.95
N GLY A 512 39.71 -7.76 5.63
CA GLY A 512 40.42 -6.53 5.26
C GLY A 512 39.68 -5.25 5.63
N GLY A 513 38.78 -5.28 6.62
CA GLY A 513 38.07 -4.10 7.11
C GLY A 513 39.01 -2.97 7.55
N PRO A 514 38.76 -1.70 7.17
CA PRO A 514 39.59 -0.56 7.59
C PRO A 514 39.66 -0.41 9.11
N ASP A 515 40.78 0.12 9.61
CA ASP A 515 41.05 0.33 11.03
C ASP A 515 40.54 1.70 11.55
N LYS A 516 39.75 2.38 10.71
CA LYS A 516 39.21 3.73 10.92
C LYS A 516 37.91 3.73 11.69
N ASP A 517 37.57 4.89 12.27
CA ASP A 517 36.38 5.07 13.10
C ASP A 517 35.07 4.79 12.34
N PHE A 518 34.99 5.12 11.05
CA PHE A 518 33.79 4.86 10.24
C PHE A 518 33.49 3.37 10.03
N ASN A 519 34.47 2.49 10.16
CA ASN A 519 34.22 1.03 10.07
C ASN A 519 33.72 0.45 11.41
N HIS A 520 33.63 1.25 12.47
CA HIS A 520 33.27 0.78 13.81
C HIS A 520 31.96 1.40 14.32
N PHE A 521 31.19 0.62 15.09
CA PHE A 521 29.96 1.09 15.73
C PHE A 521 29.76 0.42 17.10
N ALA A 522 28.97 1.05 17.98
CA ALA A 522 28.62 0.47 19.27
C ALA A 522 27.66 -0.70 19.05
N GLN A 523 28.11 -1.90 19.41
CA GLN A 523 27.43 -3.16 19.13
C GLN A 523 27.19 -3.92 20.43
N ASP A 524 25.95 -4.31 20.73
CA ASP A 524 25.66 -5.10 21.93
C ASP A 524 26.49 -6.40 21.95
N ALA A 525 27.07 -6.75 23.11
CA ALA A 525 27.99 -7.88 23.23
C ALA A 525 27.32 -9.23 22.88
N ASN A 526 26.05 -9.42 23.21
CA ASN A 526 25.33 -10.65 22.86
C ASN A 526 25.10 -10.71 21.36
N PHE A 527 24.67 -9.60 20.75
CA PHE A 527 24.52 -9.49 19.31
C PHE A 527 25.85 -9.75 18.56
N ASN A 528 26.94 -9.11 18.99
CA ASN A 528 28.26 -9.24 18.38
C ASN A 528 28.75 -10.69 18.39
N ARG A 529 28.66 -11.35 19.55
CA ARG A 529 29.18 -12.71 19.76
C ARG A 529 28.26 -13.82 19.22
N SER A 530 27.00 -13.51 18.89
CA SER A 530 26.01 -14.48 18.43
C SER A 530 25.70 -14.35 16.92
N GLY A 531 24.62 -13.67 16.56
CA GLY A 531 24.09 -13.58 15.20
C GLY A 531 25.08 -12.98 14.22
N TYR A 532 25.81 -11.93 14.64
CA TYR A 532 26.79 -11.28 13.78
C TYR A 532 28.02 -12.17 13.55
N ARG A 533 28.57 -12.79 14.60
CA ARG A 533 29.66 -13.76 14.46
C ARG A 533 29.31 -14.97 13.58
N LYS A 534 28.07 -15.48 13.67
CA LYS A 534 27.58 -16.56 12.79
C LYS A 534 27.54 -16.14 11.32
N LEU A 535 27.20 -14.88 11.04
CA LEU A 535 27.21 -14.32 9.69
C LEU A 535 28.65 -14.24 9.14
N GLU A 536 29.59 -13.70 9.92
CA GLU A 536 31.02 -13.64 9.54
C GLU A 536 31.58 -15.03 9.22
N ASN A 537 31.35 -16.00 10.11
CA ASN A 537 31.78 -17.39 9.90
C ASN A 537 31.16 -17.99 8.63
N LYS A 538 29.94 -17.60 8.25
CA LYS A 538 29.30 -18.04 7.01
C LYS A 538 30.01 -17.44 5.79
N TRP A 539 30.27 -16.13 5.80
CA TRP A 539 30.98 -15.46 4.71
C TRP A 539 32.40 -16.02 4.55
N GLN A 540 33.11 -16.25 5.65
CA GLN A 540 34.44 -16.85 5.62
C GLN A 540 34.43 -18.24 4.93
N ARG A 541 33.45 -19.10 5.25
CA ARG A 541 33.31 -20.41 4.60
C ARG A 541 32.99 -20.30 3.11
N LEU A 542 32.10 -19.37 2.73
CA LEU A 542 31.73 -19.17 1.33
C LEU A 542 32.91 -18.64 0.50
N THR A 543 33.67 -17.69 1.03
CA THR A 543 34.86 -17.15 0.36
C THR A 543 35.97 -18.20 0.26
N LYS A 544 36.18 -19.03 1.29
CA LYS A 544 37.11 -20.18 1.21
C LYS A 544 36.68 -21.23 0.18
N ALA A 545 35.38 -21.40 -0.03
CA ALA A 545 34.81 -22.26 -1.07
C ALA A 545 34.82 -21.62 -2.47
N GLY A 546 35.49 -20.48 -2.66
CA GLY A 546 35.61 -19.80 -3.95
C GLY A 546 34.37 -19.02 -4.40
N LYS A 547 33.36 -18.86 -3.54
CA LYS A 547 32.15 -18.10 -3.87
C LYS A 547 32.37 -16.60 -3.66
N LYS A 548 31.91 -15.79 -4.62
CA LYS A 548 31.93 -14.33 -4.53
C LYS A 548 30.76 -13.84 -3.68
N VAL A 549 31.06 -13.29 -2.50
CA VAL A 549 30.05 -12.73 -1.60
C VAL A 549 30.08 -11.20 -1.69
N THR A 550 28.98 -10.59 -2.09
CA THR A 550 28.83 -9.12 -2.15
C THR A 550 27.76 -8.69 -1.15
N PHE A 551 28.04 -7.67 -0.34
CA PHE A 551 27.14 -7.26 0.74
C PHE A 551 26.92 -5.75 0.80
N ALA A 552 25.83 -5.38 1.48
CA ALA A 552 25.52 -4.03 1.93
C ALA A 552 24.95 -4.09 3.36
N ILE A 553 25.53 -3.31 4.27
CA ILE A 553 25.08 -3.14 5.65
C ILE A 553 24.54 -1.73 5.81
N ILE A 554 23.32 -1.61 6.31
CA ILE A 554 22.60 -0.36 6.52
C ILE A 554 22.23 -0.26 8.01
N PRO A 555 23.02 0.47 8.81
CA PRO A 555 22.67 0.75 10.20
C PRO A 555 21.49 1.72 10.31
N GLN A 556 20.63 1.49 11.29
CA GLN A 556 19.50 2.34 11.62
C GLN A 556 19.81 3.11 12.90
N TYR A 557 19.83 4.45 12.82
CA TYR A 557 20.10 5.31 13.96
C TYR A 557 18.79 5.98 14.43
N PRO A 558 18.45 5.88 15.73
CA PRO A 558 17.47 6.76 16.35
C PRO A 558 17.87 8.23 16.17
N ARG A 559 16.89 9.13 16.18
CA ARG A 559 17.11 10.56 15.96
C ARG A 559 18.11 11.12 16.98
N GLY A 560 19.22 11.67 16.49
CA GLY A 560 20.28 12.27 17.31
C GLY A 560 21.24 11.27 17.96
N SER A 561 21.11 9.95 17.70
CA SER A 561 21.97 8.93 18.31
C SER A 561 23.16 8.55 17.41
N ARG A 562 24.32 8.33 18.01
CA ARG A 562 25.53 7.74 17.41
C ARG A 562 25.60 6.22 17.59
N ARG A 563 24.67 5.62 18.33
CA ARG A 563 24.51 4.18 18.47
C ARG A 563 23.35 3.71 17.57
N PRO A 564 23.57 2.75 16.66
CA PRO A 564 22.47 2.22 15.86
C PRO A 564 21.54 1.37 16.73
N SER A 565 20.24 1.43 16.50
CA SER A 565 19.23 0.56 17.16
C SER A 565 19.14 -0.82 16.51
N ALA A 566 19.50 -0.93 15.23
CA ALA A 566 19.57 -2.17 14.48
C ALA A 566 20.52 -2.01 13.28
N ILE A 567 20.96 -3.14 12.72
CA ILE A 567 21.64 -3.14 11.42
C ILE A 567 20.91 -4.09 10.44
N ASN A 568 20.70 -3.63 9.22
CA ASN A 568 20.19 -4.45 8.14
C ASN A 568 21.36 -4.91 7.27
N VAL A 569 21.54 -6.22 7.12
CA VAL A 569 22.55 -6.81 6.26
C VAL A 569 21.87 -7.47 5.07
N MET A 570 22.24 -7.03 3.87
CA MET A 570 21.91 -7.69 2.62
C MET A 570 23.18 -8.27 2.02
N TYR A 571 23.18 -9.54 1.61
CA TYR A 571 24.32 -10.12 0.87
C TYR A 571 23.89 -11.12 -0.19
N PHE A 572 24.62 -11.14 -1.29
CA PHE A 572 24.50 -12.09 -2.39
C PHE A 572 25.65 -13.09 -2.32
N ASP A 573 25.36 -14.39 -2.35
CA ASP A 573 26.36 -15.47 -2.23
C ASP A 573 26.75 -16.14 -3.55
N GLY A 574 26.36 -15.51 -4.67
CA GLY A 574 26.54 -16.05 -6.02
C GLY A 574 25.31 -16.76 -6.58
N LYS A 575 24.31 -17.09 -5.75
CA LYS A 575 23.07 -17.75 -6.19
C LYS A 575 21.82 -16.97 -5.75
N GLU A 576 21.76 -16.57 -4.48
CA GLU A 576 20.56 -15.97 -3.88
C GLU A 576 20.91 -14.73 -3.06
N ILE A 577 19.96 -13.80 -2.94
CA ILE A 577 20.05 -12.61 -2.10
C ILE A 577 19.48 -12.94 -0.73
N HIS A 578 20.24 -12.67 0.32
CA HIS A 578 19.86 -12.87 1.71
C HIS A 578 19.69 -11.51 2.38
N VAL A 579 18.59 -11.31 3.10
CA VAL A 579 18.34 -10.11 3.91
C VAL A 579 18.18 -10.53 5.36
N LYS A 580 18.93 -9.88 6.27
CA LYS A 580 18.87 -10.13 7.71
C LYS A 580 18.83 -8.80 8.47
N ASN A 581 17.84 -8.63 9.33
CA ASN A 581 17.84 -7.59 10.34
C ASN A 581 18.48 -8.13 11.61
N PHE A 582 19.37 -7.35 12.21
CA PHE A 582 19.91 -7.63 13.52
C PHE A 582 19.55 -6.47 14.47
N PRO A 583 18.67 -6.69 15.46
CA PRO A 583 18.42 -5.69 16.49
C PRO A 583 19.68 -5.50 17.34
N ASN A 584 20.07 -4.25 17.57
CA ASN A 584 21.19 -3.87 18.41
C ASN A 584 20.67 -3.48 19.81
N GLY A 585 19.83 -4.32 20.40
CA GLY A 585 19.17 -4.09 21.69
C GLY A 585 19.62 -5.09 22.75
N GLN A 586 19.35 -4.79 24.02
CA GLN A 586 19.53 -5.77 25.10
C GLN A 586 18.65 -6.98 24.83
N GLY A 587 19.23 -8.18 24.84
CA GLY A 587 18.45 -9.39 24.98
C GLY A 587 17.76 -9.39 26.34
N ARG A 588 16.48 -9.04 26.35
CA ARG A 588 15.45 -9.51 27.27
C ARG A 588 14.13 -9.58 26.54
#